data_AF-A0A382KE45-F1
#
_entry.id   AF-A0A382KE45-F1
#
_cell.length_a   1.000
_cell.length_b   1.000
_cell.length_c   1.000
_cell.angle_alpha   90.00
_cell.angle_beta   90.00
_cell.angle_gamma   90.00
#
_symmetry.space_group_name_H-M   'P 1'
#
loop_
_entity.id
_entity.type
_entity.pdbx_description
1 polymer ?
#
loop_
_entity_poly.entity_id
_entity_poly.type
_entity_poly.pdbx_seq_one_letter_code
_entity_poly.pdbx_strand_id
1 'polypeptide(L)'
;MGANALFQLGHGDQELTKMAPGVLSEQIYNVYKKVTPDIVITFGPTGFSDHTDHIETHKAATSAFNLYKKENKNRKLFYLAANEDFVKRFNMILSEIEKSVTHNIDISLESRKKI
;
A
#
# COMPACT_ATOMS: atom_id res chain seq x y z
N MET A 1 6.51 15.92 4.53
CA MET A 1 5.68 15.18 3.56
C MET A 1 4.53 16.01 2.99
N GLY A 2 4.15 17.17 3.56
CA GLY A 2 3.17 18.08 2.93
C GLY A 2 1.80 17.46 2.60
N ALA A 3 1.45 16.35 3.23
CA ALA A 3 0.22 15.62 2.94
C ALA A 3 -1.00 16.31 3.56
N ASN A 4 -2.15 16.15 2.90
CA ASN A 4 -3.45 16.57 3.44
C ASN A 4 -3.86 15.72 4.66
N ALA A 5 -5.04 16.00 5.20
CA ALA A 5 -5.61 15.28 6.34
C ALA A 5 -5.58 13.75 6.16
N LEU A 6 -5.22 13.06 7.24
CA LEU A 6 -5.10 11.60 7.28
C LEU A 6 -6.47 10.94 7.39
N PHE A 7 -6.63 9.78 6.73
CA PHE A 7 -7.74 8.87 6.94
C PHE A 7 -7.29 7.73 7.86
N GLN A 8 -7.81 7.68 9.08
CA GLN A 8 -7.59 6.58 10.02
C GLN A 8 -8.81 5.66 10.01
N LEU A 9 -8.61 4.36 9.79
CA LEU A 9 -9.70 3.37 9.70
C LEU A 9 -10.14 2.79 11.06
N GLY A 10 -9.43 3.11 12.14
CA GLY A 10 -9.86 2.86 13.52
C GLY A 10 -9.60 1.46 14.09
N HIS A 11 -8.69 0.67 13.48
CA HIS A 11 -8.35 -0.69 13.93
C HIS A 11 -7.10 -0.70 14.79
N GLY A 12 -7.04 -1.60 15.77
CA GLY A 12 -5.83 -1.86 16.54
C GLY A 12 -4.76 -2.61 15.74
N ASP A 13 -3.52 -2.54 16.22
CA ASP A 13 -2.41 -3.33 15.69
C ASP A 13 -2.66 -4.83 15.86
N GLN A 14 -2.37 -5.60 14.81
CA GLN A 14 -2.57 -7.05 14.68
C GLN A 14 -4.04 -7.52 14.77
N GLU A 15 -5.00 -6.62 14.55
CA GLU A 15 -6.42 -6.96 14.63
C GLU A 15 -7.08 -7.20 13.26
N LEU A 16 -6.40 -6.87 12.15
CA LEU A 16 -7.02 -6.92 10.82
C LEU A 16 -7.42 -8.33 10.41
N THR A 17 -6.71 -9.35 10.90
CA THR A 17 -7.03 -10.77 10.65
C THR A 17 -8.32 -11.23 11.31
N LYS A 18 -8.82 -10.50 12.31
CA LYS A 18 -10.07 -10.80 13.04
C LYS A 18 -11.30 -10.20 12.35
N MET A 19 -11.09 -9.32 11.37
CA MET A 19 -12.19 -8.63 10.69
C MET A 19 -12.98 -9.60 9.82
N ALA A 20 -14.29 -9.33 9.70
CA ALA A 20 -15.11 -10.07 8.76
C ALA A 20 -14.62 -9.84 7.31
N PRO A 21 -14.67 -10.87 6.44
CA PRO A 21 -14.20 -10.74 5.06
C PRO A 21 -14.84 -9.55 4.34
N GLY A 22 -14.02 -8.75 3.66
CA GLY A 22 -14.47 -7.62 2.84
C GLY A 22 -14.71 -6.31 3.57
N VAL A 23 -14.82 -6.30 4.91
CA VAL A 23 -15.04 -5.05 5.68
C VAL A 23 -13.91 -4.04 5.46
N LEU A 24 -12.65 -4.49 5.59
CA LEU A 24 -11.50 -3.61 5.36
C LEU A 24 -11.45 -3.11 3.91
N SER A 25 -11.76 -3.97 2.94
CA SER A 25 -11.81 -3.61 1.52
C SER A 25 -12.85 -2.54 1.23
N GLU A 26 -14.04 -2.64 1.84
CA GLU A 26 -15.10 -1.65 1.70
C GLU A 26 -14.70 -0.30 2.29
N GLN A 27 -14.08 -0.31 3.48
CA GLN A 27 -13.57 0.90 4.12
C GLN A 27 -12.53 1.61 3.24
N ILE A 28 -11.57 0.86 2.69
CA ILE A 28 -10.55 1.40 1.78
C ILE A 28 -11.18 1.91 0.48
N TYR A 29 -12.13 1.18 -0.11
CA TYR A 29 -12.85 1.60 -1.31
C TYR A 29 -13.61 2.92 -1.09
N ASN A 30 -14.20 3.12 0.09
CA ASN A 30 -14.84 4.39 0.47
C ASN A 30 -13.83 5.54 0.56
N VAL A 31 -12.57 5.29 0.93
CA VAL A 31 -11.49 6.30 0.84
C VAL A 31 -11.15 6.59 -0.62
N TYR A 32 -11.05 5.58 -1.48
CA TYR A 32 -10.79 5.80 -2.91
C TYR A 32 -11.86 6.67 -3.58
N LYS A 33 -13.15 6.47 -3.25
CA LYS A 33 -14.23 7.33 -3.75
C LYS A 33 -14.13 8.78 -3.27
N LYS A 34 -13.61 9.01 -2.06
CA LYS A 34 -13.44 10.37 -1.50
C LYS A 34 -12.23 11.10 -2.09
N VAL A 35 -11.11 10.40 -2.25
CA VAL A 35 -9.83 10.99 -2.69
C VAL A 35 -9.69 10.97 -4.22
N THR A 36 -10.40 10.07 -4.90
CA THR A 36 -10.34 9.84 -6.35
C THR A 36 -8.91 9.63 -6.87
N PRO A 37 -8.13 8.69 -6.30
CA PRO A 37 -6.70 8.59 -6.59
C PRO A 37 -6.43 8.15 -8.04
N ASP A 38 -5.43 8.77 -8.67
CA ASP A 38 -4.82 8.31 -9.93
C ASP A 38 -3.91 7.09 -9.70
N ILE A 39 -3.20 7.12 -8.57
CA ILE A 39 -2.19 6.15 -8.18
C ILE A 39 -2.49 5.70 -6.77
N VAL A 40 -2.48 4.38 -6.56
CA VAL A 40 -2.50 3.74 -5.25
C VAL A 40 -1.17 3.03 -5.03
N ILE A 41 -0.58 3.21 -3.86
CA ILE A 41 0.60 2.49 -3.40
C ILE A 41 0.21 1.73 -2.13
N THR A 42 0.46 0.42 -2.08
CA THR A 42 0.19 -0.42 -0.91
C THR A 42 1.29 -1.48 -0.72
N PHE A 43 1.16 -2.35 0.28
CA PHE A 43 2.08 -3.46 0.48
C PHE A 43 1.95 -4.51 -0.63
N GLY A 44 3.03 -5.26 -0.87
CA GLY A 44 2.97 -6.43 -1.74
C GLY A 44 2.45 -7.67 -1.01
N PRO A 45 2.43 -8.83 -1.70
CA PRO A 45 1.82 -10.05 -1.19
C PRO A 45 2.33 -10.56 0.15
N THR A 46 3.62 -10.38 0.49
CA THR A 46 4.15 -10.77 1.80
C THR A 46 4.05 -9.65 2.84
N GLY A 47 3.34 -8.56 2.52
CA GLY A 47 3.25 -7.41 3.40
C GLY A 47 4.58 -6.64 3.51
N PHE A 48 5.56 -6.93 2.65
CA PHE A 48 6.95 -6.45 2.68
C PHE A 48 7.77 -6.84 3.93
N SER A 49 7.15 -6.97 5.10
CA SER A 49 7.80 -7.30 6.37
C SER A 49 7.24 -8.56 7.04
N ASP A 50 6.37 -9.32 6.36
CA ASP A 50 5.65 -10.49 6.90
C ASP A 50 4.74 -10.18 8.10
N HIS A 51 4.38 -8.91 8.28
CA HIS A 51 3.43 -8.50 9.31
C HIS A 51 2.00 -8.77 8.85
N THR A 52 1.18 -9.40 9.70
CA THR A 52 -0.18 -9.82 9.34
C THR A 52 -1.05 -8.66 8.87
N ASP A 53 -0.93 -7.49 9.50
CA ASP A 53 -1.71 -6.32 9.08
C ASP A 53 -1.30 -5.79 7.71
N HIS A 54 -0.01 -5.90 7.34
CA HIS A 54 0.44 -5.49 6.02
C HIS A 54 -0.10 -6.44 4.94
N ILE A 55 -0.17 -7.74 5.25
CA ILE A 55 -0.75 -8.75 4.36
C ILE A 55 -2.25 -8.52 4.18
N GLU A 56 -2.99 -8.27 5.27
CA GLU A 56 -4.43 -7.98 5.18
C GLU A 56 -4.71 -6.65 4.48
N THR A 57 -3.85 -5.63 4.70
CA THR A 57 -3.90 -4.37 3.97
C THR A 57 -3.63 -4.57 2.48
N HIS A 58 -2.65 -5.41 2.10
CA HIS A 58 -2.39 -5.77 0.71
C HIS A 58 -3.65 -6.37 0.05
N LYS A 59 -4.24 -7.40 0.67
CA LYS A 59 -5.44 -8.07 0.16
C LYS A 59 -6.58 -7.07 0.00
N ALA A 60 -6.89 -6.33 1.06
CA ALA A 60 -8.03 -5.41 1.08
C ALA A 60 -7.88 -4.24 0.10
N ALA A 61 -6.71 -3.61 0.06
CA ALA A 61 -6.42 -2.50 -0.86
C ALA A 61 -6.46 -2.96 -2.33
N THR A 62 -5.95 -4.16 -2.63
CA THR A 62 -5.97 -4.75 -3.97
C THR A 62 -7.40 -5.07 -4.41
N SER A 63 -8.21 -5.69 -3.55
CA SER A 63 -9.63 -5.94 -3.80
C SER A 63 -10.40 -4.64 -4.04
N ALA A 64 -10.21 -3.64 -3.18
CA ALA A 64 -10.83 -2.32 -3.32
C ALA A 64 -10.42 -1.63 -4.63
N PHE A 65 -9.15 -1.73 -5.02
CA PHE A 65 -8.64 -1.10 -6.24
C PHE A 65 -9.22 -1.77 -7.49
N ASN A 66 -9.35 -3.09 -7.48
CA ASN A 66 -9.96 -3.83 -8.59
C ASN A 66 -11.44 -3.45 -8.80
N LEU A 67 -12.17 -3.13 -7.74
CA LEU A 67 -13.53 -2.57 -7.86
C LEU A 67 -13.48 -1.13 -8.39
N TYR A 68 -12.67 -0.28 -7.77
CA TYR A 68 -12.54 1.13 -8.15
C TYR A 68 -12.12 1.33 -9.62
N LYS A 69 -11.20 0.50 -10.13
CA LYS A 69 -10.72 0.54 -11.53
C LYS A 69 -11.81 0.20 -12.55
N LYS A 70 -12.83 -0.58 -12.19
CA LYS A 70 -13.95 -0.87 -13.11
C LYS A 70 -14.74 0.39 -13.43
N GLU A 71 -14.88 1.28 -12.45
CA GLU A 71 -15.60 2.56 -12.56
C GLU A 71 -14.67 3.70 -13.02
N ASN A 72 -13.37 3.57 -12.78
CA ASN A 72 -12.37 4.61 -13.02
C ASN A 72 -11.22 4.06 -13.88
N LYS A 73 -11.27 4.34 -15.20
CA LYS A 73 -10.24 3.87 -16.14
C LYS A 73 -8.89 4.59 -15.90
N ASN A 74 -7.81 3.98 -16.37
CA ASN A 74 -6.43 4.52 -16.36
C ASN A 74 -5.80 4.76 -14.97
N ARG A 75 -6.35 4.17 -13.90
CA ARG A 75 -5.74 4.19 -12.56
C ARG A 75 -4.65 3.12 -12.44
N LYS A 76 -3.63 3.40 -11.63
CA LYS A 76 -2.49 2.49 -11.41
C LYS A 76 -2.37 2.06 -9.96
N LEU A 77 -1.98 0.80 -9.75
CA LEU A 77 -1.65 0.23 -8.45
C LEU A 77 -0.19 -0.18 -8.46
N PHE A 78 0.55 0.26 -7.46
CA PHE A 78 1.92 -0.14 -7.19
C PHE A 78 2.00 -0.82 -5.81
N TYR A 79 2.95 -1.74 -5.71
CA TYR A 79 3.31 -2.36 -4.44
C TYR A 79 4.69 -1.87 -4.00
N LEU A 80 4.91 -1.80 -2.70
CA LEU A 80 6.26 -1.63 -2.16
C LEU A 80 7.15 -2.78 -2.64
N ALA A 81 8.34 -2.43 -3.11
CA ALA A 81 9.32 -3.37 -3.62
C ALA A 81 10.72 -2.92 -3.20
N ALA A 82 11.64 -3.88 -3.11
CA ALA A 82 13.03 -3.66 -2.77
C ALA A 82 13.94 -4.37 -3.77
N ASN A 83 15.10 -3.78 -4.03
CA ASN A 83 16.13 -4.43 -4.82
C ASN A 83 16.82 -5.55 -4.02
N GLU A 84 17.56 -6.41 -4.72
CA GLU A 84 18.21 -7.56 -4.09
C GLU A 84 19.17 -7.19 -2.96
N ASP A 85 19.89 -6.09 -3.08
CA ASP A 85 20.87 -5.66 -2.07
C ASP A 85 20.17 -5.32 -0.74
N PHE A 86 19.04 -4.62 -0.81
CA PHE A 86 18.22 -4.31 0.36
C PHE A 86 17.65 -5.60 0.98
N VAL A 87 17.09 -6.49 0.14
CA VAL A 87 16.54 -7.77 0.60
C VAL A 87 17.59 -8.63 1.32
N LYS A 88 18.79 -8.75 0.75
CA LYS A 88 19.92 -9.49 1.34
C LYS A 88 20.41 -8.83 2.63
N ARG A 89 20.56 -7.50 2.64
CA ARG A 89 21.04 -6.74 3.81
C ARG A 89 20.14 -6.91 5.03
N PHE A 90 18.83 -6.98 4.82
CA PHE A 90 17.84 -7.08 5.90
C PHE A 90 17.25 -8.49 6.05
N ASN A 91 17.80 -9.49 5.34
CA ASN A 91 17.35 -10.89 5.37
C ASN A 91 15.83 -11.05 5.20
N MET A 92 15.27 -10.32 4.22
CA MET A 92 13.82 -10.25 4.01
C MET A 92 13.32 -11.42 3.14
N ILE A 93 12.12 -11.91 3.45
CA ILE A 93 11.42 -12.89 2.62
C ILE A 93 10.32 -12.16 1.85
N LEU A 94 10.61 -11.85 0.59
CA LEU A 94 9.71 -11.14 -0.31
C LEU A 94 9.18 -12.05 -1.41
N SER A 95 7.98 -11.75 -1.91
CA SER A 95 7.48 -12.34 -3.15
C SER A 95 8.27 -11.84 -4.37
N GLU A 96 8.12 -12.52 -5.51
CA GLU A 96 8.80 -12.12 -6.75
C GLU A 96 8.40 -10.72 -7.22
N ILE A 97 7.14 -10.30 -7.01
CA ILE A 97 6.69 -8.95 -7.36
C ILE A 97 7.31 -7.88 -6.44
N GLU A 98 7.55 -8.21 -5.17
CA GLU A 98 8.21 -7.31 -4.21
C GLU A 98 9.72 -7.23 -4.41
N LYS A 99 10.33 -8.14 -5.18
CA LYS A 99 11.73 -8.07 -5.62
C LYS A 99 11.88 -7.32 -6.95
N SER A 100 10.78 -7.12 -7.69
CA SER A 100 10.79 -6.56 -9.04
C SER A 100 10.54 -5.06 -9.02
N VAL A 101 11.57 -4.28 -8.66
CA VAL A 101 11.48 -2.81 -8.67
C VAL A 101 11.36 -2.31 -10.11
N THR A 102 10.22 -1.72 -10.44
CA THR A 102 9.96 -1.12 -11.76
C THR A 102 10.02 0.40 -11.76
N HIS A 103 9.83 1.03 -10.59
CA HIS A 103 9.77 2.48 -10.42
C HIS A 103 10.49 2.87 -9.13
N ASN A 104 11.31 3.93 -9.19
CA ASN A 104 11.92 4.54 -8.02
C ASN A 104 11.33 5.93 -7.81
N ILE A 105 10.88 6.23 -6.60
CA ILE A 105 10.36 7.55 -6.21
C ILE A 105 11.44 8.24 -5.39
N ASP A 106 12.10 9.23 -5.99
CA ASP A 106 13.09 10.06 -5.28
C ASP A 106 12.40 11.23 -4.58
N ILE A 107 12.46 11.24 -3.25
CA ILE A 107 11.91 12.30 -2.39
C ILE A 107 12.99 13.25 -1.83
N SER A 108 14.24 13.14 -2.30
CA SER A 108 15.39 13.91 -1.78
C SER A 108 15.34 15.42 -2.07
N LEU A 109 14.43 15.88 -2.94
CA LEU A 109 14.22 17.30 -3.22
C LEU A 109 13.35 18.00 -2.15
N GLU A 110 12.54 17.26 -1.39
CA GLU A 110 11.61 17.81 -0.38
C GLU A 110 12.28 18.12 0.97
N SER A 111 13.51 17.64 1.20
CA SER A 111 14.24 17.88 2.46
C SER A 111 15.07 19.18 2.48
N ARG A 112 15.20 19.89 1.34
CA ARG A 112 16.01 21.13 1.23
C ARG A 112 15.27 22.43 1.57
N LYS A 113 14.00 22.38 2.02
CA LYS A 113 13.23 23.55 2.47
C LYS A 113 12.87 23.52 3.96
N LYS A 114 13.81 23.13 4.80
CA LYS A 114 13.83 23.54 6.21
C LYS A 114 15.07 24.40 6.41
N ILE A 115 14.92 25.71 6.18
CA ILE A 115 15.80 26.77 6.68
C ILE A 115 15.19 27.23 8.00
#